data_AF-A0A1F5CQI6-F1
#
_entry.id   AF-A0A1F5CQI6-F1
#
_cell.length_a   1.000
_cell.length_b   1.000
_cell.length_c   1.000
_cell.angle_alpha   90.00
_cell.angle_beta   90.00
_cell.angle_gamma   90.00
#
_symmetry.space_group_name_H-M   'P 1'
#
loop_
_entity.id
_entity.type
_entity.pdbx_description
1 polymer ?
#
loop_
_entity_poly.entity_id
_entity_poly.type
_entity_poly.pdbx_seq_one_letter_code
_entity_poly.pdbx_strand_id
1 'polypeptide(L)'
;MSPQLRQIWKNEYFKTVLALVLIVLVVLGFFQGLKWVLRTDYPVLAVVSTSMVPTLNVGDLLIVQGTAAKDINASYGTGDIVIFKRDESNPDFRVVHRAVKKELRTDGYWITTHGDNNPSADQSFNEKQLIGKVVARVPYLGNLSLFTQSQGSVYLFFMIAVVLIIILLIFWNTGSENEKGGEEPKKKKKLFGKLSYEAVIFTVINVLLICFIIFNLWGAFTFWQPGAAEGSQNVTIRGMYTDLQYHFNDPNIKRPYNNISEASLLQGFFTYKIDSIANGVPRSGVLTFSWFQFSILLLVVFDVWELIGLSKVKRAAKTSKLELSQACSPD
;
A
#
# COMPACT_ATOMS: atom_id res chain seq x y z
N MET A 1 8.69 -0.57 -44.01
CA MET A 1 7.45 -0.37 -43.21
C MET A 1 6.36 0.14 -44.17
N SER A 2 5.24 -0.57 -44.30
CA SER A 2 4.21 -0.23 -45.29
C SER A 2 3.58 1.15 -45.01
N PRO A 3 3.03 1.86 -46.02
CA PRO A 3 2.43 3.19 -45.84
C PRO A 3 1.31 3.22 -44.80
N GLN A 4 0.52 2.13 -44.73
CA GLN A 4 -0.57 1.96 -43.76
C GLN A 4 -0.04 1.85 -42.32
N LEU A 5 1.09 1.17 -42.11
CA LEU A 5 1.77 1.11 -40.79
C LEU A 5 2.27 2.48 -40.33
N ARG A 6 2.78 3.33 -41.22
CA ARG A 6 3.21 4.69 -40.86
C ARG A 6 2.05 5.59 -40.43
N GLN A 7 0.84 5.37 -40.93
CA GLN A 7 -0.34 6.16 -40.57
C GLN A 7 -0.87 5.77 -39.18
N ILE A 8 -0.86 4.49 -38.84
CA ILE A 8 -1.25 3.98 -37.52
C ILE A 8 -0.33 4.52 -36.41
N TRP A 9 0.99 4.56 -36.65
CA TRP A 9 1.97 5.07 -35.68
C TRP A 9 1.92 6.58 -35.45
N LYS A 10 1.28 7.34 -36.34
CA LYS A 10 1.05 8.78 -36.17
C LYS A 10 -0.20 9.07 -35.33
N ASN A 11 -1.08 8.09 -35.13
CA ASN A 11 -2.30 8.26 -34.34
C ASN A 11 -1.95 8.29 -32.83
N GLU A 12 -2.28 9.41 -32.16
CA GLU A 12 -2.04 9.60 -30.73
C GLU A 12 -2.77 8.55 -29.86
N TYR A 13 -3.92 8.03 -30.31
CA TYR A 13 -4.62 6.94 -29.64
C TYR A 13 -3.85 5.63 -29.69
N PHE A 14 -3.26 5.32 -30.83
CA PHE A 14 -2.45 4.10 -30.99
C PHE A 14 -1.19 4.16 -30.12
N LYS A 15 -0.52 5.33 -30.06
CA LYS A 15 0.63 5.53 -29.17
C LYS A 15 0.27 5.39 -27.70
N THR A 16 -0.88 5.95 -27.29
CA THR A 16 -1.36 5.87 -25.89
C THR A 16 -1.69 4.42 -25.51
N VAL A 17 -2.42 3.69 -26.35
CA VAL A 17 -2.73 2.27 -26.12
C VAL A 17 -1.44 1.44 -26.09
N LEU A 18 -0.51 1.68 -27.02
CA LEU A 18 0.78 0.99 -27.05
C LEU A 18 1.59 1.26 -25.78
N ALA A 19 1.61 2.50 -25.28
CA ALA A 19 2.29 2.85 -24.04
C ALA A 19 1.67 2.15 -22.83
N LEU A 20 0.34 2.10 -22.73
CA LEU A 20 -0.35 1.37 -21.66
C LEU A 20 -0.06 -0.13 -21.71
N VAL A 21 -0.12 -0.74 -22.89
CA VAL A 21 0.25 -2.16 -23.08
C VAL A 21 1.70 -2.39 -22.66
N LEU A 22 2.62 -1.51 -23.04
CA LEU A 22 4.03 -1.60 -22.67
C LEU A 22 4.21 -1.51 -21.14
N ILE A 23 3.52 -0.58 -20.47
CA ILE A 23 3.55 -0.46 -19.00
C ILE A 23 3.07 -1.76 -18.35
N VAL A 24 1.95 -2.30 -18.81
CA VAL A 24 1.42 -3.59 -18.30
C VAL A 24 2.44 -4.71 -18.51
N LEU A 25 3.04 -4.81 -19.69
CA LEU A 25 4.08 -5.81 -19.98
C LEU A 25 5.31 -5.66 -19.11
N VAL A 26 5.77 -4.43 -18.85
CA VAL A 26 6.91 -4.15 -17.96
C VAL A 26 6.58 -4.56 -16.53
N VAL A 27 5.38 -4.25 -16.03
CA VAL A 27 4.95 -4.63 -14.68
C VAL A 27 4.86 -6.15 -14.54
N LEU A 28 4.21 -6.82 -15.49
CA LEU A 28 4.11 -8.29 -15.48
C LEU A 28 5.49 -8.95 -15.62
N GLY A 29 6.34 -8.42 -16.50
CA GLY A 29 7.71 -8.87 -16.69
C GLY A 29 8.56 -8.68 -15.44
N PHE A 30 8.40 -7.58 -14.72
CA PHE A 30 9.06 -7.33 -13.44
C PHE A 30 8.65 -8.37 -12.40
N PHE A 31 7.36 -8.63 -12.21
CA PHE A 31 6.89 -9.64 -11.25
C PHE A 31 7.33 -11.06 -11.63
N GLN A 32 7.32 -11.39 -12.92
CA GLN A 32 7.78 -12.70 -13.39
C GLN A 32 9.29 -12.86 -13.23
N GLY A 33 10.06 -11.80 -13.53
CA GLY A 33 11.50 -11.75 -13.28
C GLY A 33 11.83 -11.91 -11.79
N LEU A 34 11.04 -11.28 -10.91
CA LEU A 34 11.22 -11.40 -9.47
C LEU A 34 11.01 -12.83 -8.97
N LYS A 35 9.97 -13.54 -9.44
CA LYS A 35 9.76 -14.96 -9.15
C LYS A 35 10.93 -15.83 -9.60
N TRP A 36 11.46 -15.55 -10.79
CA TRP A 36 12.56 -16.32 -11.37
C TRP A 36 13.88 -16.11 -10.61
N VAL A 37 14.23 -14.84 -10.32
CA VAL A 37 15.43 -14.48 -9.56
C VAL A 37 15.38 -15.04 -8.14
N LEU A 38 14.24 -14.85 -7.46
CA LEU A 38 14.05 -15.31 -6.09
C LEU A 38 13.65 -16.78 -5.99
N ARG A 39 13.54 -17.51 -7.11
CA ARG A 39 13.23 -18.95 -7.19
C ARG A 39 12.01 -19.37 -6.37
N THR A 40 10.99 -18.51 -6.31
CA THR A 40 9.77 -18.78 -5.55
C THR A 40 8.57 -18.15 -6.25
N ASP A 41 7.41 -18.78 -6.12
CA ASP A 41 6.15 -18.24 -6.64
C ASP A 41 5.61 -17.08 -5.79
N TYR A 42 6.14 -16.92 -4.57
CA TYR A 42 5.72 -15.93 -3.59
C TYR A 42 6.88 -15.00 -3.19
N PRO A 43 7.46 -14.24 -4.13
CA PRO A 43 8.66 -13.45 -3.89
C PRO A 43 8.46 -12.32 -2.88
N VAL A 44 7.21 -11.91 -2.69
CA VAL A 44 6.81 -10.82 -1.80
C VAL A 44 5.58 -11.24 -1.01
N LEU A 45 5.62 -11.09 0.32
CA LEU A 45 4.51 -11.39 1.23
C LEU A 45 4.34 -10.31 2.28
N ALA A 46 3.11 -10.01 2.69
CA ALA A 46 2.84 -9.11 3.80
C ALA A 46 2.61 -9.90 5.10
N VAL A 47 3.19 -9.43 6.21
CA VAL A 47 2.96 -10.02 7.52
C VAL A 47 1.56 -9.67 8.02
N VAL A 48 0.79 -10.68 8.42
CA VAL A 48 -0.61 -10.52 8.86
C VAL A 48 -0.81 -10.71 10.37
N SER A 49 0.08 -11.46 11.04
CA SER A 49 -0.06 -11.89 12.44
C SER A 49 1.06 -11.36 13.35
N THR A 50 0.79 -11.40 14.66
CA THR A 50 1.70 -10.97 15.73
C THR A 50 2.66 -12.07 16.20
N SER A 51 2.60 -13.27 15.63
CA SER A 51 3.36 -14.44 16.07
C SER A 51 4.88 -14.29 15.92
N MET A 52 5.34 -13.38 15.08
CA MET A 52 6.77 -13.10 14.84
C MET A 52 7.27 -11.81 15.48
N VAL A 53 6.45 -11.14 16.30
CA VAL A 53 6.89 -9.98 17.10
C VAL A 53 7.95 -10.46 18.11
N PRO A 54 9.00 -9.67 18.40
CA PRO A 54 9.32 -8.33 17.87
C PRO A 54 10.11 -8.34 16.55
N THR A 55 10.46 -9.51 16.01
CA THR A 55 11.31 -9.61 14.82
C THR A 55 10.64 -9.11 13.55
N LEU A 56 9.38 -9.49 13.32
CA LEU A 56 8.55 -9.03 12.21
C LEU A 56 7.27 -8.42 12.76
N ASN A 57 6.95 -7.21 12.30
CA ASN A 57 5.71 -6.55 12.65
C ASN A 57 4.66 -6.82 11.57
N VAL A 58 3.39 -6.83 11.96
CA VAL A 58 2.28 -6.84 10.99
C VAL A 58 2.41 -5.62 10.07
N GLY A 59 2.17 -5.85 8.78
CA GLY A 59 2.35 -4.82 7.77
C GLY A 59 3.80 -4.65 7.30
N ASP A 60 4.76 -5.44 7.78
CA ASP A 60 6.06 -5.59 7.14
C ASP A 60 5.89 -6.31 5.78
N LEU A 61 6.64 -5.86 4.77
CA LEU A 61 6.76 -6.54 3.48
C LEU A 61 7.99 -7.45 3.51
N LEU A 62 7.81 -8.74 3.30
CA LEU A 62 8.88 -9.73 3.27
C LEU A 62 9.31 -10.00 1.83
N ILE A 63 10.62 -10.05 1.61
CA ILE A 63 11.22 -10.57 0.39
C ILE A 63 11.63 -12.02 0.66
N VAL A 64 11.13 -12.91 -0.18
CA VAL A 64 11.21 -14.36 0.02
C VAL A 64 12.10 -14.96 -1.05
N GLN A 65 13.07 -15.76 -0.63
CA GLN A 65 13.93 -16.54 -1.51
C GLN A 65 13.60 -18.02 -1.39
N GLY A 66 13.20 -18.65 -2.49
CA GLY A 66 13.10 -20.10 -2.60
C GLY A 66 14.46 -20.73 -2.35
N THR A 67 14.48 -21.64 -1.37
CA THR A 67 15.69 -22.24 -0.81
C THR A 67 15.39 -23.70 -0.47
N ALA A 68 16.34 -24.60 -0.70
CA ALA A 68 16.19 -26.00 -0.34
C ALA A 68 16.31 -26.18 1.20
N ALA A 69 15.61 -27.16 1.77
CA ALA A 69 15.63 -27.37 3.23
C ALA A 69 17.04 -27.66 3.79
N LYS A 70 17.92 -28.26 3.00
CA LYS A 70 19.33 -28.46 3.35
C LYS A 70 20.05 -27.14 3.68
N ASP A 71 19.70 -26.04 3.02
CA ASP A 71 20.36 -24.73 3.13
C ASP A 71 19.71 -23.81 4.17
N ILE A 72 18.69 -24.30 4.90
CA ILE A 72 18.04 -23.59 6.00
C ILE A 72 18.86 -23.75 7.27
N ASN A 73 19.20 -22.64 7.91
CA ASN A 73 19.74 -22.64 9.26
C ASN A 73 18.60 -22.83 10.27
N ALA A 74 18.67 -23.86 11.11
CA ALA A 74 17.66 -24.13 12.13
C ALA A 74 18.31 -24.08 13.52
N SER A 75 17.97 -23.05 14.28
CA SER A 75 18.52 -22.79 15.61
C SER A 75 17.57 -21.90 16.39
N TYR A 76 17.48 -22.11 17.70
CA TYR A 76 16.67 -21.25 18.56
C TYR A 76 17.25 -19.83 18.58
N GLY A 77 16.43 -18.81 18.30
CA GLY A 77 16.81 -17.40 18.26
C GLY A 77 17.60 -16.95 17.02
N THR A 78 18.42 -17.81 16.40
CA THR A 78 19.28 -17.47 15.25
C THR A 78 18.94 -18.21 13.95
N GLY A 79 17.93 -19.06 13.97
CA GLY A 79 17.45 -19.76 12.79
C GLY A 79 16.84 -18.84 11.74
N ASP A 80 16.81 -19.32 10.50
CA ASP A 80 16.20 -18.65 9.37
C ASP A 80 14.68 -18.53 9.60
N ILE A 81 14.09 -17.44 9.14
CA ILE A 81 12.62 -17.28 9.11
C ILE A 81 12.13 -17.89 7.81
N VAL A 82 11.28 -18.91 7.92
CA VAL A 82 10.81 -19.71 6.80
C VAL A 82 9.33 -19.50 6.56
N ILE A 83 8.93 -19.61 5.30
CA ILE A 83 7.54 -19.58 4.88
C ILE A 83 7.17 -20.97 4.40
N PHE A 84 6.06 -21.51 4.90
CA PHE A 84 5.58 -22.83 4.54
C PHE A 84 4.05 -22.89 4.52
N LYS A 85 3.52 -23.88 3.82
CA LYS A 85 2.10 -24.19 3.79
C LYS A 85 1.77 -25.14 4.94
N ARG A 86 1.04 -24.68 5.95
CA ARG A 86 0.68 -25.52 7.12
C ARG A 86 -0.38 -26.56 6.77
N ASP A 87 -1.32 -26.19 5.91
CA ASP A 87 -2.43 -27.03 5.48
C ASP A 87 -2.44 -27.15 3.96
N GLU A 88 -2.36 -28.37 3.43
CA GLU A 88 -2.43 -28.61 1.99
C GLU A 88 -3.84 -28.34 1.43
N SER A 89 -4.88 -28.44 2.28
CA SER A 89 -6.27 -28.18 1.89
C SER A 89 -6.61 -26.70 1.73
N ASN A 90 -5.81 -25.82 2.35
CA ASN A 90 -5.94 -24.36 2.20
C ASN A 90 -4.64 -23.76 1.63
N PRO A 91 -4.48 -23.73 0.29
CA PRO A 91 -3.24 -23.30 -0.35
C PRO A 91 -2.91 -21.81 -0.12
N ASP A 92 -3.88 -21.02 0.32
CA ASP A 92 -3.71 -19.60 0.64
C ASP A 92 -3.20 -19.37 2.06
N PHE A 93 -3.32 -20.38 2.95
CA PHE A 93 -2.84 -20.26 4.33
C PHE A 93 -1.35 -20.56 4.44
N ARG A 94 -0.56 -19.49 4.58
CA ARG A 94 0.91 -19.55 4.69
C ARG A 94 1.33 -19.09 6.07
N VAL A 95 2.27 -19.82 6.67
CA VAL A 95 2.81 -19.51 7.99
C VAL A 95 4.26 -19.04 7.83
N VAL A 96 4.61 -17.99 8.57
CA VAL A 96 5.94 -17.38 8.57
C VAL A 96 6.50 -17.48 9.98
N HIS A 97 7.40 -18.42 10.24
CA HIS A 97 7.97 -18.65 11.58
C HIS A 97 9.47 -18.96 11.51
N ARG A 98 10.16 -18.88 12.66
CA ARG A 98 11.59 -19.18 12.75
C ARG A 98 11.85 -20.68 12.79
N ALA A 99 12.75 -21.18 11.95
CA ALA A 99 13.20 -22.57 12.00
C ALA A 99 14.07 -22.79 13.25
N VAL A 100 13.60 -23.64 14.17
CA VAL A 100 14.30 -23.92 15.44
C VAL A 100 14.98 -25.28 15.46
N LYS A 101 14.48 -26.23 14.65
CA LYS A 101 15.06 -27.56 14.53
C LYS A 101 14.92 -28.07 13.10
N LYS A 102 15.94 -28.81 12.63
CA LYS A 102 15.93 -29.50 11.35
C LYS A 102 16.43 -30.92 11.54
N GLU A 103 15.67 -31.89 11.03
CA GLU A 103 15.97 -33.31 11.14
C GLU A 103 15.90 -33.95 9.75
N LEU A 104 16.85 -34.83 9.43
CA LEU A 104 16.74 -35.66 8.23
C LEU A 104 16.00 -36.94 8.60
N ARG A 105 14.88 -37.21 7.93
CA ARG A 105 14.09 -38.45 8.07
C ARG A 105 14.12 -39.24 6.77
N THR A 106 13.47 -40.40 6.75
CA THR A 106 13.42 -41.30 5.58
C THR A 106 12.75 -40.69 4.36
N ASP A 107 11.85 -39.73 4.56
CA ASP A 107 11.04 -39.07 3.53
C ASP A 107 11.47 -37.62 3.24
N GLY A 108 12.66 -37.22 3.70
CA GLY A 108 13.25 -35.90 3.45
C GLY A 108 13.56 -35.12 4.73
N TYR A 109 13.86 -33.83 4.58
CA TYR A 109 14.06 -32.95 5.73
C TYR A 109 12.74 -32.56 6.39
N TRP A 110 12.73 -32.61 7.72
CA TRP A 110 11.66 -32.11 8.56
C TRP A 110 12.14 -30.90 9.35
N ILE A 111 11.32 -29.85 9.36
CA ILE A 111 11.65 -28.58 9.99
C ILE A 111 10.60 -28.29 11.06
N THR A 112 11.06 -28.02 12.28
CA THR A 112 10.24 -27.50 13.37
C THR A 112 10.39 -25.98 13.41
N THR A 113 9.28 -25.26 13.44
CA THR A 113 9.27 -23.80 13.56
C THR A 113 8.74 -23.32 14.91
N HIS A 114 9.03 -22.08 15.23
CA HIS A 114 8.50 -21.38 16.38
C HIS A 114 8.21 -19.92 15.98
N GLY A 115 7.01 -19.45 16.29
CA GLY A 115 6.74 -18.00 16.27
C GLY A 115 7.50 -17.34 17.41
N ASP A 116 8.23 -16.27 17.15
CA ASP A 116 9.03 -15.57 18.17
C ASP A 116 8.19 -15.07 19.37
N ASN A 117 6.88 -14.87 19.17
CA ASN A 117 5.91 -14.47 20.20
C ASN A 117 4.94 -15.60 20.61
N ASN A 118 5.16 -16.85 20.14
CA ASN A 118 4.28 -17.96 20.46
C ASN A 118 4.69 -18.62 21.79
N PRO A 119 3.75 -19.22 22.55
CA PRO A 119 4.06 -19.90 23.80
C PRO A 119 4.74 -21.26 23.61
N SER A 120 4.62 -21.86 22.41
CA SER A 120 5.15 -23.19 22.11
C SER A 120 5.51 -23.33 20.63
N ALA A 121 6.43 -24.28 20.37
CA ALA A 121 6.84 -24.67 19.02
C ALA A 121 5.68 -25.23 18.20
N ASP A 122 5.72 -24.97 16.89
CA ASP A 122 4.79 -25.57 15.95
C ASP A 122 5.08 -27.06 15.74
N GLN A 123 4.10 -27.75 15.16
CA GLN A 123 4.32 -29.06 14.58
C GLN A 123 5.35 -28.99 13.45
N SER A 124 6.21 -30.01 13.38
CA SER A 124 7.20 -30.09 12.30
C SER A 124 6.53 -30.37 10.96
N PHE A 125 7.06 -29.79 9.88
CA PHE A 125 6.58 -29.98 8.52
C PHE A 125 7.66 -30.58 7.62
N ASN A 126 7.25 -31.26 6.55
CA ASN A 126 8.17 -31.86 5.57
C ASN A 126 8.64 -30.79 4.55
N GLU A 127 9.87 -30.90 4.06
CA GLU A 127 10.46 -29.96 3.10
C GLU A 127 9.61 -29.67 1.85
N LYS A 128 8.69 -30.56 1.46
CA LYS A 128 7.73 -30.32 0.37
C LYS A 128 6.78 -29.15 0.62
N GLN A 129 6.54 -28.82 1.90
CA GLN A 129 5.67 -27.70 2.30
C GLN A 129 6.43 -26.37 2.36
N LEU A 130 7.76 -26.40 2.24
CA LEU A 130 8.62 -25.22 2.28
C LEU A 130 8.46 -24.40 1.00
N ILE A 131 8.18 -23.11 1.16
CA ILE A 131 8.13 -22.14 0.06
C ILE A 131 9.49 -21.45 -0.11
N GLY A 132 10.16 -21.12 1.01
CA GLY A 132 11.43 -20.42 1.01
C GLY A 132 11.73 -19.78 2.36
N LYS A 133 12.76 -18.93 2.38
CA LYS A 133 13.17 -18.15 3.55
C LYS A 133 13.09 -16.66 3.31
N VAL A 134 12.87 -15.90 4.37
CA VAL A 134 12.88 -14.44 4.35
C VAL A 134 14.33 -13.96 4.24
N VAL A 135 14.63 -13.17 3.21
CA VAL A 135 15.99 -12.61 2.99
C VAL A 135 16.06 -11.11 3.26
N ALA A 136 14.92 -10.42 3.20
CA ALA A 136 14.81 -9.02 3.58
C ALA A 136 13.41 -8.71 4.08
N ARG A 137 13.30 -7.65 4.89
CA ARG A 137 12.02 -7.03 5.26
C ARG A 137 12.06 -5.56 4.94
N VAL A 138 10.95 -5.03 4.43
CA VAL A 138 10.74 -3.59 4.29
C VAL A 138 9.59 -3.20 5.22
N PRO A 139 9.88 -2.48 6.32
CA PRO A 139 8.85 -2.08 7.27
C PRO A 139 7.73 -1.29 6.61
N TYR A 140 6.51 -1.48 7.11
CA TYR A 140 5.30 -0.74 6.73
C TYR A 140 4.77 -0.92 5.30
N LEU A 141 5.58 -1.31 4.32
CA LEU A 141 5.14 -1.45 2.92
C LEU A 141 4.13 -2.58 2.72
N GLY A 142 4.10 -3.58 3.59
CA GLY A 142 3.10 -4.65 3.59
C GLY A 142 1.69 -4.11 3.81
N ASN A 143 1.55 -2.99 4.53
CA ASN A 143 0.25 -2.35 4.75
C ASN A 143 -0.43 -1.90 3.46
N LEU A 144 0.32 -1.59 2.38
CA LEU A 144 -0.28 -1.30 1.08
C LEU A 144 -0.97 -2.54 0.49
N SER A 145 -0.32 -3.70 0.58
CA SER A 145 -0.89 -4.96 0.14
C SER A 145 -2.10 -5.36 1.00
N LEU A 146 -1.99 -5.25 2.33
CA LEU A 146 -3.09 -5.53 3.25
C LEU A 146 -4.28 -4.60 3.03
N PHE A 147 -4.02 -3.32 2.74
CA PHE A 147 -5.04 -2.35 2.40
C PHE A 147 -5.79 -2.79 1.13
N THR A 148 -5.08 -3.19 0.07
CA THR A 148 -5.71 -3.64 -1.20
C THR A 148 -6.54 -4.92 -1.06
N GLN A 149 -6.25 -5.77 -0.08
CA GLN A 149 -6.97 -7.03 0.17
C GLN A 149 -8.22 -6.85 1.05
N SER A 150 -8.41 -5.67 1.68
CA SER A 150 -9.62 -5.38 2.46
C SER A 150 -10.83 -5.17 1.53
N GLN A 151 -11.95 -5.87 1.75
CA GLN A 151 -13.15 -5.75 0.90
C GLN A 151 -13.68 -4.31 0.78
N GLY A 152 -13.40 -3.44 1.76
CA GLY A 152 -13.76 -2.02 1.71
C GLY A 152 -12.84 -1.15 0.83
N SER A 153 -11.60 -1.56 0.55
CA SER A 153 -10.65 -0.78 -0.24
C SER A 153 -10.91 -0.90 -1.75
N VAL A 154 -11.52 -2.00 -2.20
CA VAL A 154 -11.90 -2.20 -3.61
C VAL A 154 -12.83 -1.08 -4.09
N TYR A 155 -13.77 -0.66 -3.25
CA TYR A 155 -14.65 0.48 -3.56
C TYR A 155 -13.90 1.82 -3.61
N LEU A 156 -12.88 2.00 -2.76
CA LEU A 156 -12.03 3.19 -2.80
C LEU A 156 -11.17 3.23 -4.07
N PHE A 157 -10.52 2.12 -4.44
CA PHE A 157 -9.74 2.02 -5.67
C PHE A 157 -10.61 2.13 -6.92
N PHE A 158 -11.82 1.56 -6.90
CA PHE A 158 -12.81 1.75 -7.95
C PHE A 158 -13.22 3.23 -8.05
N MET A 159 -13.48 3.90 -6.93
CA MET A 159 -13.80 5.34 -6.92
C MET A 159 -12.63 6.18 -7.45
N ILE A 160 -11.39 5.92 -7.03
CA ILE A 160 -10.20 6.62 -7.54
C ILE A 160 -10.00 6.35 -9.03
N ALA A 161 -10.15 5.10 -9.48
CA ALA A 161 -10.06 4.73 -10.89
C ALA A 161 -11.15 5.41 -11.72
N VAL A 162 -12.40 5.45 -11.25
CA VAL A 162 -13.50 6.17 -11.89
C VAL A 162 -13.22 7.67 -11.95
N VAL A 163 -12.72 8.28 -10.87
CA VAL A 163 -12.34 9.69 -10.87
C VAL A 163 -11.19 9.95 -11.85
N LEU A 164 -10.17 9.10 -11.89
CA LEU A 164 -9.07 9.20 -12.85
C LEU A 164 -9.55 9.03 -14.29
N ILE A 165 -10.48 8.10 -14.54
CA ILE A 165 -11.12 7.91 -15.85
C ILE A 165 -11.96 9.13 -16.22
N ILE A 166 -12.73 9.69 -15.30
CA ILE A 166 -13.52 10.91 -15.52
C ILE A 166 -12.58 12.08 -15.84
N ILE A 167 -11.47 12.22 -15.10
CA ILE A 167 -10.43 13.23 -15.38
C ILE A 167 -9.85 12.99 -16.79
N LEU A 168 -9.47 11.75 -17.13
CA LEU A 168 -8.96 11.40 -18.46
C LEU A 168 -9.97 11.67 -19.58
N LEU A 169 -11.27 11.41 -19.35
CA LEU A 169 -12.34 11.68 -20.30
C LEU A 169 -12.59 13.18 -20.48
N ILE A 170 -12.57 13.96 -19.40
CA ILE A 170 -12.64 15.43 -19.44
C ILE A 170 -11.45 15.98 -20.24
N PHE A 171 -10.25 15.42 -20.02
CA PHE A 171 -9.04 15.80 -20.75
C PHE A 171 -9.14 15.45 -22.24
N TRP A 172 -9.64 14.26 -22.57
CA TRP A 172 -9.83 13.81 -23.94
C TRP A 172 -10.80 14.69 -24.70
N ASN A 173 -11.95 15.02 -24.09
CA ASN A 173 -12.96 15.86 -24.74
C ASN A 173 -12.43 17.27 -25.00
N THR A 174 -11.65 17.83 -24.06
CA THR A 174 -11.02 19.15 -24.18
C THR A 174 -9.92 19.20 -25.25
N GLY A 175 -9.23 18.08 -25.52
CA GLY A 175 -8.22 17.99 -26.57
C GLY A 175 -8.83 17.87 -27.98
N SER A 176 -9.93 17.13 -28.13
CA SER A 176 -10.52 16.81 -29.43
C SER A 176 -11.22 17.98 -30.15
N GLU A 177 -11.64 19.02 -29.40
CA GLU A 177 -12.20 20.24 -30.01
C GLU A 177 -11.14 21.07 -30.76
N ASN A 178 -9.84 20.84 -30.53
CA ASN A 178 -8.77 21.64 -31.14
C ASN A 178 -8.30 21.13 -32.52
N GLU A 179 -8.72 19.93 -32.97
CA GLU A 179 -8.24 19.34 -34.23
C GLU A 179 -9.24 19.43 -35.40
N LYS A 180 -10.49 19.83 -35.16
CA LYS A 180 -11.50 19.99 -36.23
C LYS A 180 -11.81 21.47 -36.47
N GLY A 181 -10.94 22.14 -37.21
CA GLY A 181 -11.22 23.45 -37.80
C GLY A 181 -9.98 24.30 -37.95
N GLY A 182 -9.41 24.33 -39.16
CA GLY A 182 -8.44 25.35 -39.53
C GLY A 182 -9.13 26.69 -39.66
N GLU A 183 -9.03 27.52 -38.62
CA GLU A 183 -9.22 28.97 -38.64
C GLU A 183 -8.45 29.56 -37.43
N GLU A 184 -7.88 30.77 -37.62
CA GLU A 184 -7.05 31.61 -36.74
C GLU A 184 -7.07 31.39 -35.20
N PRO A 185 -6.00 31.76 -34.46
CA PRO A 185 -5.81 31.43 -33.05
C PRO A 185 -6.83 32.13 -32.14
N LYS A 186 -8.05 31.60 -32.10
CA LYS A 186 -9.12 32.04 -31.21
C LYS A 186 -8.87 31.43 -29.83
N LYS A 187 -8.48 32.32 -28.90
CA LYS A 187 -8.44 32.17 -27.44
C LYS A 187 -8.98 30.83 -26.93
N LYS A 188 -8.07 29.97 -26.43
CA LYS A 188 -8.34 28.73 -25.68
C LYS A 188 -9.66 28.86 -24.91
N LYS A 189 -10.72 28.18 -25.35
CA LYS A 189 -12.02 28.22 -24.67
C LYS A 189 -11.87 27.58 -23.29
N LYS A 190 -12.03 28.44 -22.29
CA LYS A 190 -12.01 28.14 -20.86
C LYS A 190 -13.30 27.38 -20.51
N LEU A 191 -13.23 26.06 -20.36
CA LEU A 191 -14.35 25.26 -19.87
C LEU A 191 -14.70 25.61 -18.40
N PHE A 192 -13.74 26.16 -17.65
CA PHE A 192 -13.97 26.94 -16.44
C PHE A 192 -13.40 28.35 -16.65
N GLY A 193 -14.26 29.34 -16.86
CA GLY A 193 -13.98 30.69 -17.36
C GLY A 193 -12.81 31.50 -16.74
N LYS A 194 -12.11 31.01 -15.71
CA LYS A 194 -10.99 31.73 -15.07
C LYS A 194 -9.80 30.89 -14.59
N LEU A 195 -9.85 29.56 -14.52
CA LEU A 195 -8.73 28.76 -14.00
C LEU A 195 -7.83 28.20 -15.10
N SER A 196 -6.50 28.24 -14.88
CA SER A 196 -5.53 27.53 -15.73
C SER A 196 -5.66 26.02 -15.54
N TYR A 197 -5.28 25.24 -16.56
CA TYR A 197 -5.28 23.78 -16.51
C TYR A 197 -4.47 23.22 -15.33
N GLU A 198 -3.31 23.81 -15.07
CA GLU A 198 -2.45 23.50 -13.91
C GLU A 198 -3.21 23.71 -12.59
N ALA A 199 -3.98 24.81 -12.47
CA ALA A 199 -4.75 25.10 -11.27
C ALA A 199 -5.91 24.12 -11.05
N VAL A 200 -6.51 23.59 -12.13
CA VAL A 200 -7.56 22.55 -12.03
C VAL A 200 -6.96 21.23 -11.53
N ILE A 201 -5.83 20.78 -12.10
CA ILE A 201 -5.13 19.57 -11.64
C ILE A 201 -4.72 19.69 -10.18
N PHE A 202 -4.11 20.82 -9.83
CA PHE A 202 -3.69 21.11 -8.46
C PHE A 202 -4.87 21.03 -7.49
N THR A 203 -6.01 21.63 -7.83
CA THR A 203 -7.22 21.63 -7.00
C THR A 203 -7.77 20.22 -6.83
N VAL A 204 -7.84 19.43 -7.91
CA VAL A 204 -8.38 18.06 -7.87
C VAL A 204 -7.51 17.14 -7.02
N ILE A 205 -6.18 17.19 -7.18
CA ILE A 205 -5.24 16.40 -6.36
C ILE A 205 -5.38 16.76 -4.88
N ASN A 206 -5.44 18.06 -4.57
CA ASN A 206 -5.66 18.55 -3.21
C ASN A 206 -6.98 18.04 -2.60
N VAL A 207 -8.08 18.15 -3.33
CA VAL A 207 -9.39 17.64 -2.87
C VAL A 207 -9.33 16.13 -2.63
N LEU A 208 -8.71 15.36 -3.53
CA LEU A 208 -8.55 13.91 -3.34
C LEU A 208 -7.73 13.57 -2.10
N LEU A 209 -6.60 14.26 -1.88
CA LEU A 209 -5.77 14.07 -0.69
C LEU A 209 -6.53 14.45 0.58
N ILE A 210 -7.25 15.57 0.60
CA ILE A 210 -8.08 15.99 1.75
C ILE A 210 -9.20 14.99 2.03
N CYS A 211 -9.93 14.54 1.00
CA CYS A 211 -10.95 13.50 1.16
C CYS A 211 -10.35 12.21 1.71
N PHE A 212 -9.17 11.80 1.25
CA PHE A 212 -8.48 10.63 1.76
C PHE A 212 -8.00 10.82 3.21
N ILE A 213 -7.52 12.00 3.59
CA ILE A 213 -7.21 12.37 4.98
C ILE A 213 -8.46 12.24 5.86
N ILE A 214 -9.59 12.84 5.45
CA ILE A 214 -10.85 12.79 6.19
C ILE A 214 -11.35 11.34 6.33
N PHE A 215 -11.28 10.55 5.26
CA PHE A 215 -11.68 9.14 5.28
C PHE A 215 -10.85 8.33 6.28
N ASN A 216 -9.52 8.51 6.29
CA ASN A 216 -8.64 7.83 7.24
C ASN A 216 -8.86 8.31 8.68
N LEU A 217 -9.20 9.59 8.86
CA LEU A 217 -9.52 10.18 10.16
C LEU A 217 -10.88 9.70 10.69
N TRP A 218 -11.86 9.47 9.81
CA TRP A 218 -13.17 8.92 10.19
C TRP A 218 -13.03 7.56 10.87
N GLY A 219 -12.12 6.70 10.40
CA GLY A 219 -11.79 5.45 11.08
C GLY A 219 -11.31 5.66 12.52
N ALA A 220 -10.48 6.69 12.77
CA ALA A 220 -10.03 7.04 14.13
C ALA A 220 -11.17 7.61 15.00
N PHE A 221 -12.11 8.36 14.42
CA PHE A 221 -13.30 8.86 15.13
C PHE A 221 -14.33 7.77 15.42
N THR A 222 -14.41 6.69 14.64
CA THR A 222 -15.27 5.55 15.05
C THR A 222 -14.76 4.88 16.33
N PHE A 223 -13.47 5.02 16.64
CA PHE A 223 -12.85 4.54 17.87
C PHE A 223 -12.99 5.55 19.03
N TRP A 224 -12.77 6.83 18.77
CA TRP A 224 -12.94 7.89 19.76
C TRP A 224 -14.37 8.42 19.72
N GLN A 225 -15.21 8.05 20.70
CA GLN A 225 -16.63 8.44 20.77
C GLN A 225 -16.88 9.64 21.73
N PRO A 226 -16.51 10.90 21.35
CA PRO A 226 -16.80 12.05 22.18
C PRO A 226 -18.32 12.22 22.35
N GLY A 227 -18.78 12.24 23.61
CA GLY A 227 -20.20 12.36 23.95
C GLY A 227 -20.97 11.04 24.07
N ALA A 228 -20.28 9.88 24.13
CA ALA A 228 -20.93 8.61 24.49
C ALA A 228 -21.50 8.68 25.93
N ALA A 229 -22.77 8.28 26.08
CA ALA A 229 -23.43 8.19 27.38
C ALA A 229 -22.83 7.06 28.24
N GLU A 230 -22.99 7.15 29.57
CA GLU A 230 -22.54 6.10 30.51
C GLU A 230 -23.17 4.74 30.15
N GLY A 231 -22.35 3.79 29.70
CA GLY A 231 -22.79 2.44 29.33
C GLY A 231 -21.82 1.73 28.38
N SER A 232 -21.96 0.41 28.26
CA SER A 232 -21.17 -0.40 27.32
C SER A 232 -21.61 -0.12 25.88
N GLN A 233 -20.70 0.39 25.05
CA GLN A 233 -20.93 0.67 23.63
C GLN A 233 -20.17 -0.34 22.76
N ASN A 234 -20.79 -0.84 21.70
CA ASN A 234 -20.11 -1.70 20.74
C ASN A 234 -19.31 -0.85 19.75
N VAL A 235 -17.99 -1.02 19.74
CA VAL A 235 -17.07 -0.31 18.84
C VAL A 235 -16.34 -1.31 17.96
N THR A 236 -16.29 -1.04 16.65
CA THR A 236 -15.49 -1.86 15.72
C THR A 236 -14.07 -1.30 15.63
N ILE A 237 -13.11 -1.96 16.27
CA ILE A 237 -11.70 -1.57 16.18
C ILE A 237 -11.05 -2.26 14.99
N ARG A 238 -10.93 -1.52 13.87
CA ARG A 238 -10.19 -1.99 12.69
C ARG A 238 -8.69 -1.82 12.94
N GLY A 239 -7.93 -2.91 12.94
CA GLY A 239 -6.49 -2.92 13.25
C GLY A 239 -6.10 -3.73 14.50
N MET A 240 -7.07 -4.15 15.33
CA MET A 240 -6.87 -5.18 16.39
C MET A 240 -7.32 -6.58 15.91
N TYR A 241 -7.82 -6.69 14.69
CA TYR A 241 -8.66 -7.81 14.24
C TYR A 241 -7.94 -9.16 14.21
N THR A 242 -6.65 -9.19 13.85
CA THR A 242 -5.91 -10.46 13.80
C THR A 242 -5.56 -11.02 15.19
N ASP A 243 -5.34 -10.16 16.18
CA ASP A 243 -5.06 -10.58 17.57
C ASP A 243 -6.33 -11.10 18.26
N LEU A 244 -7.47 -10.46 17.98
CA LEU A 244 -8.79 -10.94 18.44
C LEU A 244 -9.18 -12.27 17.77
N GLN A 245 -8.90 -12.45 16.47
CA GLN A 245 -9.16 -13.71 15.75
C GLN A 245 -8.26 -14.86 16.20
N TYR A 246 -7.00 -14.60 16.59
CA TYR A 246 -6.11 -15.64 17.10
C TYR A 246 -6.67 -16.31 18.37
N HIS A 247 -7.37 -15.55 19.21
CA HIS A 247 -8.04 -16.06 20.41
C HIS A 247 -9.45 -16.62 20.18
N PHE A 248 -10.05 -16.41 19.00
CA PHE A 248 -11.33 -17.04 18.63
C PHE A 248 -11.21 -18.55 18.39
N ASN A 249 -10.00 -19.03 18.04
CA ASN A 249 -9.75 -20.45 17.74
C ASN A 249 -9.28 -21.27 18.94
N ASP A 250 -9.24 -20.71 20.16
CA ASP A 250 -8.98 -21.49 21.37
C ASP A 250 -10.28 -22.17 21.86
N PRO A 251 -10.38 -23.51 21.78
CA PRO A 251 -11.58 -24.25 22.17
C PRO A 251 -11.93 -24.15 23.67
N ASN A 252 -11.01 -23.64 24.51
CA ASN A 252 -11.26 -23.43 25.95
C ASN A 252 -11.89 -22.05 26.25
N ILE A 253 -11.95 -21.14 25.28
CA ILE A 253 -12.42 -19.77 25.47
C ILE A 253 -13.87 -19.66 24.97
N LYS A 254 -14.83 -20.07 25.82
CA LYS A 254 -16.27 -20.11 25.50
C LYS A 254 -16.97 -18.75 25.41
N ARG A 255 -16.27 -17.62 25.59
CA ARG A 255 -16.83 -16.27 25.46
C ARG A 255 -15.81 -15.34 24.80
N PRO A 256 -16.10 -14.72 23.64
CA PRO A 256 -15.22 -13.71 23.07
C PRO A 256 -15.09 -12.56 24.08
N TYR A 257 -13.85 -12.16 24.36
CA TYR A 257 -13.48 -11.14 25.33
C TYR A 257 -14.11 -9.78 24.96
N ASN A 258 -15.28 -9.45 25.53
CA ASN A 258 -16.09 -8.30 25.09
C ASN A 258 -16.09 -7.09 26.04
N ASN A 259 -15.30 -7.09 27.13
CA ASN A 259 -15.17 -5.92 28.00
C ASN A 259 -13.76 -5.32 27.90
N ILE A 260 -13.63 -4.32 27.03
CA ILE A 260 -12.47 -3.43 26.98
C ILE A 260 -12.73 -2.32 28.00
N SER A 261 -11.94 -2.28 29.08
CA SER A 261 -12.10 -1.26 30.12
C SER A 261 -11.42 0.06 29.77
N GLU A 262 -10.28 -0.03 29.08
CA GLU A 262 -9.50 1.12 28.64
C GLU A 262 -8.88 0.84 27.27
N ALA A 263 -8.74 1.89 26.46
CA ALA A 263 -8.00 1.82 25.22
C ALA A 263 -7.21 3.13 25.02
N SER A 264 -5.97 3.01 24.58
CA SER A 264 -5.05 4.13 24.39
C SER A 264 -4.50 4.13 22.97
N LEU A 265 -4.51 5.30 22.33
CA LEU A 265 -3.94 5.50 21.00
C LEU A 265 -2.53 6.07 21.16
N LEU A 266 -1.52 5.29 20.80
CA LEU A 266 -0.14 5.75 20.71
C LEU A 266 0.17 6.15 19.25
N GLN A 267 0.59 7.39 19.04
CA GLN A 267 1.03 7.88 17.73
C GLN A 267 2.56 7.91 17.65
N GLY A 268 3.10 7.37 16.56
CA GLY A 268 4.51 7.49 16.17
C GLY A 268 4.63 8.21 14.82
N PHE A 269 5.85 8.23 14.27
CA PHE A 269 6.09 8.80 12.94
C PHE A 269 5.69 7.82 11.84
N PHE A 270 4.65 8.17 11.08
CA PHE A 270 3.91 7.32 10.14
C PHE A 270 3.28 6.07 10.72
N THR A 271 3.10 6.02 12.04
CA THR A 271 2.54 4.84 12.70
C THR A 271 1.56 5.20 13.78
N TYR A 272 0.63 4.29 14.05
CA TYR A 272 -0.20 4.34 15.24
C TYR A 272 -0.36 2.93 15.82
N LYS A 273 -0.63 2.84 17.11
CA LYS A 273 -0.89 1.59 17.84
C LYS A 273 -2.03 1.83 18.81
N ILE A 274 -2.94 0.88 18.92
CA ILE A 274 -4.06 0.94 19.87
C ILE A 274 -3.85 -0.13 20.93
N ASP A 275 -3.38 0.27 22.11
CA ASP A 275 -3.28 -0.64 23.25
C ASP A 275 -4.61 -0.65 24.01
N SER A 276 -4.97 -1.78 24.59
CA SER A 276 -6.23 -1.94 25.32
C SER A 276 -6.05 -2.76 26.59
N ILE A 277 -6.96 -2.58 27.56
CA ILE A 277 -7.08 -3.47 28.72
C ILE A 277 -8.34 -4.30 28.51
N ALA A 278 -8.15 -5.59 28.28
CA ALA A 278 -9.24 -6.54 28.08
C ALA A 278 -9.32 -7.46 29.30
N ASN A 279 -10.44 -7.43 30.01
CA ASN A 279 -10.65 -8.20 31.24
C ASN A 279 -9.51 -8.03 32.28
N GLY A 280 -9.01 -6.81 32.45
CA GLY A 280 -7.93 -6.48 33.41
C GLY A 280 -6.52 -6.88 32.96
N VAL A 281 -6.37 -7.47 31.78
CA VAL A 281 -5.05 -7.84 31.22
C VAL A 281 -4.65 -6.81 30.16
N PRO A 282 -3.45 -6.21 30.25
CA PRO A 282 -2.93 -5.35 29.20
C PRO A 282 -2.75 -6.13 27.89
N ARG A 283 -3.32 -5.62 26.81
CA ARG A 283 -3.19 -6.15 25.44
C ARG A 283 -2.61 -5.06 24.56
N SER A 284 -1.37 -5.24 24.14
CA SER A 284 -0.75 -4.30 23.21
C SER A 284 -1.32 -4.48 21.81
N GLY A 285 -1.63 -3.37 21.17
CA GLY A 285 -2.03 -3.36 19.77
C GLY A 285 -0.87 -3.62 18.84
N VAL A 286 -1.22 -3.70 17.58
CA VAL A 286 -0.28 -3.87 16.48
C VAL A 286 0.15 -2.50 15.97
N LEU A 287 1.47 -2.29 15.82
CA LEU A 287 1.99 -1.08 15.19
C LEU A 287 1.55 -1.04 13.72
N THR A 288 0.73 -0.06 13.36
CA THR A 288 0.08 0.04 12.06
C THR A 288 0.53 1.32 11.35
N PHE A 289 0.68 1.29 10.03
CA PHE A 289 1.04 2.48 9.26
C PHE A 289 -0.11 3.50 9.22
N SER A 290 0.21 4.77 9.46
CA SER A 290 -0.75 5.88 9.47
C SER A 290 -0.85 6.50 8.08
N TRP A 291 -1.80 6.00 7.27
CA TRP A 291 -2.16 6.60 5.99
C TRP A 291 -2.58 8.07 6.13
N PHE A 292 -3.17 8.45 7.26
CA PHE A 292 -3.49 9.83 7.58
C PHE A 292 -2.24 10.73 7.61
N GLN A 293 -1.23 10.37 8.41
CA GLN A 293 0.01 11.15 8.51
C GLN A 293 0.77 11.18 7.19
N PHE A 294 0.80 10.07 6.46
CA PHE A 294 1.44 10.00 5.14
C PHE A 294 0.76 10.89 4.11
N SER A 295 -0.58 10.96 4.14
CA SER A 295 -1.35 11.80 3.21
C SER A 295 -1.17 13.28 3.49
N ILE A 296 -1.04 13.67 4.77
CA ILE A 296 -0.67 15.03 5.16
C ILE A 296 0.72 15.38 4.62
N LEU A 297 1.70 14.46 4.76
CA LEU A 297 3.03 14.70 4.19
C LEU A 297 2.95 14.89 2.67
N LEU A 298 2.22 14.03 1.95
CA LEU A 298 2.06 14.14 0.50
C LEU A 298 1.42 15.48 0.11
N LEU A 299 0.40 15.92 0.83
CA LEU A 299 -0.24 17.23 0.62
C LEU A 299 0.78 18.37 0.76
N VAL A 300 1.53 18.38 1.86
CA VAL A 300 2.55 19.41 2.12
C VAL A 300 3.65 19.39 1.06
N VAL A 301 4.17 18.22 0.71
CA VAL A 301 5.24 18.09 -0.30
C VAL A 301 4.74 18.55 -1.66
N PHE A 302 3.53 18.16 -2.05
CA PHE A 302 2.91 18.54 -3.31
C PHE A 302 2.68 20.06 -3.39
N ASP A 303 2.10 20.65 -2.34
CA ASP A 303 1.83 22.09 -2.29
C ASP A 303 3.11 22.93 -2.28
N VAL A 304 4.13 22.50 -1.52
CA VAL A 304 5.44 23.17 -1.52
C VAL A 304 6.10 23.08 -2.90
N TRP A 305 6.06 21.91 -3.54
CA TRP A 305 6.59 21.72 -4.88
C TRP A 305 5.93 22.66 -5.89
N GLU A 306 4.60 22.76 -5.86
CA GLU A 306 3.84 23.63 -6.75
C GLU A 306 4.13 25.12 -6.49
N LEU A 307 4.20 25.53 -5.22
CA LEU A 307 4.56 26.91 -4.84
C LEU A 307 5.95 27.30 -5.36
N ILE A 308 6.92 26.38 -5.29
CA ILE A 308 8.26 26.59 -5.85
C ILE A 308 8.16 26.70 -7.39
N GLY A 309 7.39 25.84 -8.06
CA GLY A 309 7.14 25.91 -9.50
C GLY A 309 6.58 27.26 -9.94
N LEU A 310 5.52 27.72 -9.29
CA LEU A 310 4.89 29.02 -9.55
C LEU A 310 5.85 30.20 -9.31
N SER A 311 6.70 30.11 -8.28
CA SER A 311 7.70 31.15 -8.00
C SER A 311 8.73 31.29 -9.12
N LYS A 312 9.16 30.16 -9.71
CA LYS A 312 10.10 30.13 -10.84
C LYS A 312 9.48 30.72 -12.11
N VAL A 313 8.23 30.37 -12.41
CA VAL A 313 7.48 30.90 -13.56
C VAL A 313 7.28 32.42 -13.44
N LYS A 314 6.89 32.91 -12.25
CA LYS A 314 6.74 34.36 -12.00
C LYS A 314 8.06 35.12 -12.14
N ARG A 315 9.18 34.54 -11.67
CA ARG A 315 10.52 35.14 -11.84
C ARG A 315 10.90 35.21 -13.32
N ALA A 316 10.76 34.12 -14.07
CA ALA A 316 11.06 34.08 -15.50
C ALA A 316 10.24 35.09 -16.32
N ALA A 317 8.93 35.21 -16.03
CA ALA A 317 8.06 36.19 -16.69
C ALA A 317 8.40 37.65 -16.33
N LYS A 318 8.94 37.91 -15.14
CA LYS A 318 9.43 39.24 -14.75
C LYS A 318 10.73 39.59 -15.49
N THR A 319 11.64 38.64 -15.62
CA THR A 319 12.90 38.82 -16.37
C THR A 319 12.64 39.09 -17.85
N SER A 320 11.77 38.31 -18.51
CA SER A 320 11.49 38.54 -19.93
C SER A 320 10.79 39.87 -20.21
N LYS A 321 9.90 40.34 -19.30
CA LYS A 321 9.30 41.67 -19.41
C LYS A 321 10.33 42.80 -19.25
N LEU A 322 11.34 42.62 -18.40
CA LEU A 322 12.43 43.59 -18.26
C LEU A 322 13.29 43.64 -19.52
N GLU A 323 13.64 42.50 -20.11
CA GLU A 323 14.41 42.42 -21.35
C GLU A 323 13.65 43.03 -22.55
N LEU A 324 12.35 42.74 -22.68
CA LEU A 324 11.48 43.36 -23.70
C LEU A 324 11.33 44.88 -23.50
N SER A 325 11.30 45.36 -22.25
CA SER A 325 11.26 46.79 -21.94
C SER A 325 12.56 47.49 -22.29
N GLN A 326 13.71 46.82 -22.15
CA GLN A 326 15.02 47.36 -22.50
C GLN A 326 15.28 47.33 -24.01
N ALA A 327 14.74 46.35 -24.73
CA ALA A 327 14.87 46.23 -26.18
C ALA A 327 13.97 47.20 -26.98
N CYS A 328 12.90 47.73 -26.38
CA CYS A 328 11.98 48.70 -27.00
C CYS A 328 12.26 50.16 -26.59
N SER A 329 13.37 50.45 -25.91
CA SER A 329 13.79 51.83 -25.66
C SER A 329 14.40 52.40 -26.95
N PRO A 330 13.82 53.46 -27.55
CA PRO A 330 14.39 54.08 -28.73
C PRO A 330 15.65 54.87 -28.36
N ASP A 331 16.77 54.55 -29.00
CA ASP A 331 17.91 55.46 -29.19
C ASP A 331 17.72 56.23 -30.51
#